data_AF-A0A662TPI1-F1
#
_entry.id   AF-A0A662TPI1-F1
#
_cell.length_a   1.000
_cell.length_b   1.000
_cell.length_c   1.000
_cell.angle_alpha   90.00
_cell.angle_beta   90.00
_cell.angle_gamma   90.00
#
_symmetry.space_group_name_H-M   'P 1'
#
loop_
_entity.id
_entity.type
_entity.pdbx_description
1 polymer ?
#
loop_
_entity_poly.entity_id
_entity_poly.type
_entity_poly.pdbx_seq_one_letter_code
_entity_poly.pdbx_strand_id
1 'polypeptide(L)'
;DKDTAIAVEHIVLAAAAKGLGTCWIGSFNEQKVRELVGAPEHLQVVALLALGYPAEEPPPRPRKPLTEIAFIEKYGQPFAPPADPRKDRCKS
;
A
#
# COMPACT_ATOMS: atom_id res chain seq x y z
N ASP A 1 2.36 -6.34 -14.62
CA ASP A 1 2.52 -6.19 -13.15
C ASP A 1 1.61 -5.10 -12.58
N LYS A 2 1.53 -3.91 -13.21
CA LYS A 2 0.72 -2.76 -12.74
C LYS A 2 -0.74 -3.11 -12.45
N ASP A 3 -1.42 -3.80 -13.36
CA ASP A 3 -2.84 -4.16 -13.18
C ASP A 3 -3.04 -5.08 -11.96
N THR A 4 -2.16 -6.07 -11.80
CA THR A 4 -2.17 -6.97 -10.65
C THR A 4 -1.88 -6.21 -9.36
N ALA A 5 -0.94 -5.27 -9.36
CA ALA A 5 -0.63 -4.47 -8.18
C ALA A 5 -1.82 -3.60 -7.74
N ILE A 6 -2.54 -2.98 -8.69
CA ILE A 6 -3.77 -2.22 -8.41
C ILE A 6 -4.85 -3.15 -7.85
N ALA A 7 -5.02 -4.34 -8.42
CA ALA A 7 -5.98 -5.33 -7.93
C ALA A 7 -5.67 -5.78 -6.49
N VAL A 8 -4.40 -6.04 -6.18
CA VAL A 8 -3.97 -6.41 -4.82
C VAL A 8 -4.20 -5.25 -3.84
N GLU A 9 -3.92 -4.01 -4.23
CA GLU A 9 -4.19 -2.84 -3.38
C GLU A 9 -5.69 -2.68 -3.09
N HIS A 10 -6.57 -2.91 -4.07
CA HIS A 10 -8.01 -2.93 -3.81
C HIS A 10 -8.43 -4.04 -2.83
N ILE A 11 -7.80 -5.21 -2.88
CA ILE A 11 -8.01 -6.28 -1.89
C ILE A 11 -7.58 -5.81 -0.50
N VAL A 12 -6.42 -5.14 -0.39
CA VAL A 12 -5.91 -4.59 0.88
C VAL A 12 -6.88 -3.56 1.47
N LEU A 13 -7.36 -2.63 0.66
CA LEU A 13 -8.34 -1.61 1.11
C LEU A 13 -9.67 -2.25 1.54
N ALA A 14 -10.16 -3.24 0.80
CA ALA A 14 -11.39 -3.96 1.14
C ALA A 14 -11.25 -4.80 2.42
N ALA A 15 -10.08 -5.41 2.63
CA ALA A 15 -9.76 -6.15 3.85
C ALA A 15 -9.73 -5.19 5.06
N ALA A 16 -9.03 -4.06 4.93
CA ALA A 16 -8.97 -3.04 5.99
C ALA A 16 -10.37 -2.51 6.35
N ALA A 17 -11.24 -2.26 5.36
CA ALA A 17 -12.63 -1.84 5.59
C ALA A 17 -13.48 -2.89 6.35
N LYS A 18 -13.04 -4.16 6.34
CA LYS A 18 -13.66 -5.28 7.07
C LYS A 18 -12.97 -5.57 8.41
N GLY A 19 -12.01 -4.75 8.83
CA GLY A 19 -11.24 -4.97 10.07
C GLY A 19 -10.20 -6.09 9.96
N LEU A 20 -9.84 -6.51 8.75
CA LEU A 20 -8.77 -7.48 8.51
C LEU A 20 -7.43 -6.75 8.32
N GLY A 21 -6.36 -7.38 8.79
CA GLY A 21 -4.99 -6.97 8.55
C GLY A 21 -4.43 -7.63 7.29
N THR A 22 -3.55 -6.93 6.59
CA THR A 22 -2.84 -7.46 5.42
C THR A 22 -1.35 -7.11 5.43
N CYS A 23 -0.50 -7.98 4.89
CA CYS A 23 0.93 -7.72 4.75
C CYS A 23 1.42 -8.11 3.35
N TRP A 24 1.99 -7.14 2.64
CA TRP A 24 2.68 -7.35 1.37
C TRP A 24 4.04 -8.02 1.59
N ILE A 25 4.23 -9.19 1.00
CA ILE A 25 5.48 -9.94 1.09
C ILE A 25 6.28 -9.65 -0.19
N GLY A 26 7.21 -8.70 -0.10
CA GLY A 26 8.07 -8.30 -1.23
C GLY A 26 9.30 -9.21 -1.44
N SER A 27 9.60 -10.10 -0.50
CA SER A 27 10.73 -11.03 -0.59
C SER A 27 10.23 -12.47 -0.50
N PHE A 28 10.21 -13.16 -1.63
CA PHE A 28 9.84 -14.56 -1.73
C PHE A 28 10.50 -15.22 -2.93
N ASN A 29 10.52 -16.56 -2.95
CA ASN A 29 10.99 -17.32 -4.09
C ASN A 29 9.81 -17.61 -5.03
N GLU A 30 9.74 -16.89 -6.14
CA GLU A 30 8.66 -17.01 -7.13
C GLU A 30 8.47 -18.45 -7.62
N GLN A 31 9.57 -19.13 -7.94
CA GLN A 31 9.55 -20.49 -8.47
C GLN A 31 8.96 -21.49 -7.47
N LYS A 32 9.36 -21.42 -6.20
CA LYS A 32 8.79 -22.27 -5.14
C LYS A 32 7.30 -22.02 -4.95
N VAL A 33 6.86 -20.77 -5.03
CA VAL A 33 5.44 -20.42 -4.88
C VAL A 33 4.64 -20.95 -6.07
N ARG A 34 5.16 -20.78 -7.29
CA ARG A 34 4.56 -21.32 -8.51
C ARG A 34 4.39 -22.84 -8.42
N GLU A 35 5.44 -23.56 -8.02
CA GLU A 35 5.40 -25.01 -7.81
C GLU A 35 4.37 -25.40 -6.74
N LEU A 36 4.33 -24.68 -5.62
CA LEU A 36 3.40 -24.93 -4.51
C LEU A 36 1.93 -24.79 -4.92
N VAL A 37 1.60 -23.78 -5.73
CA VAL A 37 0.21 -23.53 -6.18
C VAL A 37 -0.13 -24.22 -7.49
N GLY A 38 0.82 -24.94 -8.10
CA GLY A 38 0.65 -25.60 -9.40
C GLY A 38 0.40 -24.64 -10.56
N ALA A 39 0.93 -23.42 -10.51
CA ALA A 39 0.74 -22.45 -11.57
C ALA A 39 1.61 -22.79 -12.81
N PRO A 40 1.07 -22.68 -14.03
CA PRO A 40 1.80 -22.98 -15.27
C PRO A 40 2.93 -21.97 -15.52
N GLU A 41 3.95 -22.40 -16.30
CA GLU A 41 5.19 -21.62 -16.50
C GLU A 41 4.99 -20.25 -17.16
N HIS A 42 3.93 -20.08 -17.95
CA HIS A 42 3.62 -18.82 -18.63
C HIS A 42 3.00 -17.76 -17.69
N LEU A 43 2.65 -18.13 -16.46
CA LEU A 43 2.15 -17.20 -15.45
C LEU A 43 3.27 -16.80 -14.48
N GLN A 44 3.23 -15.54 -14.08
CA GLN A 44 4.16 -14.95 -13.13
C GLN A 44 3.47 -14.74 -11.79
N VAL A 45 4.16 -15.03 -10.68
CA VAL A 45 3.64 -14.75 -9.34
C VAL A 45 4.05 -13.32 -8.97
N VAL A 46 3.12 -12.39 -9.17
CA VAL A 46 3.41 -10.94 -9.03
C VAL A 46 3.52 -10.48 -7.57
N ALA A 47 2.73 -11.07 -6.67
CA ALA A 47 2.69 -10.67 -5.27
C ALA A 47 2.25 -11.81 -4.35
N LEU A 48 2.74 -11.79 -3.12
CA LEU A 48 2.24 -12.59 -2.01
C LEU A 48 1.65 -11.66 -0.94
N LEU A 49 0.44 -11.98 -0.49
CA LEU A 49 -0.30 -11.19 0.49
C LEU A 49 -0.75 -12.09 1.64
N ALA A 50 -0.31 -11.79 2.86
CA ALA A 50 -0.92 -12.36 4.05
C ALA A 50 -2.20 -11.58 4.39
N LEU A 51 -3.26 -12.28 4.79
CA LEU A 51 -4.57 -11.71 5.14
C LEU A 51 -5.16 -12.46 6.33
N GLY A 52 -5.68 -11.75 7.32
CA GLY A 52 -6.31 -12.36 8.49
C GLY A 52 -6.77 -11.36 9.53
N TYR A 53 -7.23 -11.86 10.68
CA TYR A 53 -7.56 -11.00 11.82
C TYR A 53 -6.29 -10.59 12.55
N PRO A 54 -6.02 -9.27 12.70
CA PRO A 54 -4.82 -8.81 13.36
C PRO A 54 -4.85 -9.16 14.85
N ALA A 55 -3.73 -9.65 15.38
CA ALA A 55 -3.53 -9.87 16.81
C ALA A 55 -2.98 -8.62 17.52
N GLU A 56 -2.52 -7.63 16.76
CA GLU A 56 -1.88 -6.40 17.22
C GLU A 56 -2.25 -5.21 16.33
N GLU A 57 -2.22 -4.00 16.89
CA GLU A 57 -2.49 -2.74 16.18
C GLU A 57 -1.28 -1.78 16.31
N PRO A 58 -0.23 -1.96 15.49
CA PRO A 58 0.93 -1.08 15.55
C PRO A 58 0.60 0.34 15.06
N PRO A 59 1.28 1.37 15.57
CA PRO A 59 1.08 2.74 15.10
C PRO A 59 1.50 2.88 13.62
N PRO A 60 0.88 3.81 12.86
CA PRO A 60 1.27 4.07 11.48
C PRO A 60 2.75 4.44 11.35
N ARG A 61 3.43 3.84 10.38
CA ARG A 61 4.83 4.20 10.09
C ARG A 61 4.91 5.65 9.58
N PRO A 62 5.93 6.42 9.97
CA PRO A 62 6.12 7.78 9.49
C PRO A 62 6.26 7.78 7.96
N ARG A 63 5.57 8.71 7.30
CA ARG A 63 5.66 8.93 5.85
C ARG A 63 6.47 10.19 5.59
N LYS A 64 7.17 10.23 4.45
CA LYS A 64 7.82 11.46 3.96
C LYS A 64 6.78 12.57 3.81
N PRO A 65 7.14 13.84 4.10
CA PRO A 65 6.24 14.96 3.91
C PRO A 65 5.84 15.09 2.43
N LEU A 66 4.64 15.58 2.15
CA LEU A 66 4.13 15.73 0.77
C LEU A 66 5.04 16.61 -0.09
N THR A 67 5.68 17.62 0.51
CA THR A 67 6.63 18.51 -0.17
C THR A 67 7.85 17.79 -0.74
N GLU A 68 8.16 16.56 -0.30
CA GLU A 68 9.25 15.75 -0.85
C GLU A 68 8.81 14.79 -1.96
N ILE A 69 7.53 14.44 -2.03
CA ILE A 69 7.02 13.35 -2.89
C ILE A 69 5.96 13.79 -3.91
N ALA A 70 5.35 14.96 -3.71
CA ALA A 70 4.38 15.55 -4.61
C ALA A 70 4.95 16.82 -5.22
N PHE A 71 4.86 16.93 -6.55
CA PHE A 71 5.37 18.07 -7.31
C PHE A 71 4.25 18.66 -8.17
N ILE A 72 4.20 19.98 -8.28
CA ILE A 72 3.20 20.68 -9.07
C ILE A 72 3.78 21.04 -10.44
N GLU A 73 3.07 20.69 -11.51
CA GLU A 73 3.44 20.84 -12.94
C GLU A 73 4.76 20.19 -13.38
N LYS A 74 5.86 20.40 -12.65
CA LYS A 74 7.22 20.01 -12.99
C LYS A 74 7.90 19.30 -11.82
N TYR A 75 8.62 18.23 -12.13
CA TYR A 75 9.42 17.51 -11.15
C TYR A 75 10.40 18.45 -10.44
N GLY A 76 10.52 18.33 -9.12
CA GLY A 76 11.36 19.18 -8.28
C GLY A 76 10.73 20.50 -7.83
N GLN A 77 9.53 20.87 -8.31
CA GLN A 77 8.75 21.98 -7.75
C GLN A 77 7.79 21.45 -6.69
N PRO A 78 8.06 21.62 -5.38
CA PRO A 78 7.28 21.01 -4.32
C PRO A 78 5.81 21.43 -4.36
N PHE A 79 4.92 20.48 -4.14
CA PHE A 79 3.51 20.78 -3.87
C PHE A 79 3.39 21.49 -2.51
N ALA A 80 2.95 22.74 -2.53
CA ALA A 80 2.56 23.47 -1.33
C ALA A 80 1.07 23.22 -1.07
N PRO A 81 0.70 22.35 -0.10
CA PRO A 81 -0.70 22.17 0.23
C PRO A 81 -1.29 23.51 0.70
N PRO A 82 -2.52 23.85 0.28
CA PRO A 82 -3.22 25.01 0.84
C PRO A 82 -3.34 24.84 2.36
N ALA A 83 -3.31 25.96 3.09
CA ALA A 83 -3.49 25.95 4.55
C ALA A 83 -4.78 25.19 4.92
N ASP A 84 -4.72 24.27 5.89
CA ASP A 84 -5.88 23.47 6.30
C ASP A 84 -6.82 24.32 7.16
N PRO A 85 -8.00 24.73 6.67
CA PRO A 85 -8.93 25.56 7.42
C PRO A 85 -9.52 24.87 8.66
N ARG A 86 -9.28 23.55 8.84
CA ARG A 86 -9.73 22.79 10.02
C ARG A 86 -8.74 22.90 11.19
N LYS A 87 -7.46 23.22 10.94
CA LYS A 87 -6.47 23.40 12.03
C LYS A 87 -6.70 24.69 12.82
N ASP A 88 -7.38 25.66 12.25
CA ASP A 88 -7.68 26.95 12.89
C ASP A 88 -8.86 26.87 13.87
N ARG A 89 -9.71 25.85 13.73
CA ARG A 89 -10.89 25.62 14.57
C ARG A 89 -10.63 24.86 15.87
N CYS A 90 -9.42 24.33 16.08
CA CYS A 90 -9.06 23.56 17.29
C CYS A 90 -8.42 24.44 18.39
N LYS A 91 -8.51 25.78 18.26
CA LYS A 91 -7.94 26.76 19.21
C LYS A 91 -8.98 27.43 20.12
N SER A 92 -10.23 26.96 20.14
CA SER A 92 -11.28 27.41 21.07
C SER A 92 -11.67 26.32 22.04
#